data_AF-A0A938M9P3-F1
#
_entry.id   AF-A0A938M9P3-F1
#
_cell.length_a   1.000
_cell.length_b   1.000
_cell.length_c   1.000
_cell.angle_alpha   90.00
_cell.angle_beta   90.00
_cell.angle_gamma   90.00
#
_symmetry.space_group_name_H-M   'P 1'
#
loop_
_entity.id
_entity.type
_entity.pdbx_description
1 polymer ?
#
loop_
_entity_poly.entity_id
_entity_poly.type
_entity_poly.pdbx_seq_one_letter_code
_entity_poly.pdbx_strand_id
1 'polypeptide(L)'
;MSREPLNVGSRKYLLFDDTLSERKTGFTLTLNPAVRGQGPVIAPDKSWEIGTICGDSNASVVDDGGVYRLWYGIEYIDAERAKAVEKVDPKLAKALDAKTLADLRGAERKLALCYATSTDGIH
;
A
#
# COMPACT_ATOMS: atom_id res chain seq x y z
N MET A 1 18.12 -14.46 -27.27
CA MET A 1 16.69 -14.82 -27.31
C MET A 1 15.97 -13.90 -26.34
N SER A 2 15.06 -13.05 -26.81
CA SER A 2 14.22 -12.23 -25.93
C SER A 2 13.31 -13.17 -25.12
N ARG A 3 13.42 -13.13 -23.80
CA ARG A 3 12.55 -13.89 -22.89
C ARG A 3 11.34 -13.03 -22.61
N GLU A 4 10.33 -13.09 -23.49
CA GLU A 4 9.04 -12.50 -23.15
C GLU A 4 8.39 -13.27 -22.01
N PRO A 5 7.77 -12.58 -21.01
CA PRO A 5 7.05 -13.24 -19.94
C PRO A 5 5.93 -14.13 -20.47
N LEU A 6 5.82 -15.36 -19.95
CA LEU A 6 4.74 -16.27 -20.31
C LEU A 6 3.41 -15.73 -19.74
N ASN A 7 2.42 -15.48 -20.60
CA ASN A 7 1.08 -15.10 -20.15
C ASN A 7 0.36 -16.32 -19.56
N VAL A 8 0.24 -16.33 -18.23
CA VAL A 8 -0.29 -17.47 -17.46
C VAL A 8 -1.72 -17.27 -16.94
N GLY A 9 -2.27 -16.06 -17.06
CA GLY A 9 -3.62 -15.71 -16.58
C GLY A 9 -3.82 -16.01 -15.08
N SER A 10 -4.95 -16.62 -14.74
CA SER A 10 -5.34 -17.02 -13.37
C SER A 10 -5.02 -18.48 -13.02
N ARG A 11 -4.26 -19.19 -13.86
CA ARG A 11 -3.90 -20.58 -13.60
C ARG A 11 -3.00 -20.66 -12.36
N LYS A 12 -3.19 -21.69 -11.52
CA LYS A 12 -2.33 -21.94 -10.37
C LYS A 12 -0.99 -22.51 -10.84
N TYR A 13 0.11 -21.96 -10.37
CA TYR A 13 1.46 -22.46 -10.62
C TYR A 13 2.14 -22.82 -9.32
N LEU A 14 2.99 -23.84 -9.37
CA LEU A 14 3.83 -24.23 -8.25
C LEU A 14 4.94 -23.18 -8.10
N LEU A 15 5.01 -22.55 -6.93
CA LEU A 15 6.14 -21.71 -6.56
C LEU A 15 7.29 -22.62 -6.13
N PHE A 16 8.42 -22.57 -6.83
CA PHE A 16 9.63 -23.32 -6.47
C PHE A 16 10.58 -22.44 -5.68
N ASP A 17 10.75 -22.75 -4.39
CA ASP A 17 11.76 -22.14 -3.52
C ASP A 17 13.17 -22.56 -3.97
N ASP A 18 14.06 -21.58 -4.05
CA ASP A 18 15.48 -21.74 -4.40
C ASP A 18 16.24 -22.50 -3.31
N THR A 19 15.80 -22.42 -2.06
CA THR A 19 16.45 -23.03 -0.89
C THR A 19 16.50 -24.56 -0.98
N LEU A 20 15.49 -25.19 -1.61
CA LEU A 20 15.38 -26.64 -1.73
C LEU A 20 15.80 -27.16 -3.12
N SER A 21 16.23 -26.28 -4.02
CA SER A 21 16.49 -26.61 -5.43
C SER A 21 17.95 -26.35 -5.79
N GLU A 22 18.77 -27.41 -5.92
CA GLU A 22 20.19 -27.29 -6.30
C GLU A 22 20.38 -26.69 -7.70
N ARG A 23 19.44 -26.94 -8.63
CA ARG A 23 19.53 -26.42 -10.01
C ARG A 23 18.16 -26.17 -10.62
N LYS A 24 18.04 -25.05 -11.34
CA LYS A 24 16.88 -24.68 -12.17
C LYS A 24 17.29 -24.60 -13.64
N THR A 25 16.50 -25.20 -14.54
CA THR A 25 16.74 -25.15 -15.99
C THR A 25 15.45 -24.82 -16.71
N GLY A 26 15.49 -23.87 -17.64
CA GLY A 26 14.33 -23.53 -18.48
C GLY A 26 13.33 -22.54 -17.89
N PHE A 27 13.53 -22.05 -16.66
CA PHE A 27 12.67 -21.04 -16.05
C PHE A 27 13.46 -20.11 -15.11
N THR A 28 12.87 -18.95 -14.82
CA THR A 28 13.38 -17.97 -13.85
C THR A 28 12.18 -17.42 -13.11
N LEU A 29 12.26 -17.29 -11.78
CA LEU A 29 11.22 -16.63 -11.01
C LEU A 29 11.15 -15.17 -11.44
N THR A 30 9.99 -14.76 -11.95
CA THR A 30 9.76 -13.37 -12.39
C THR A 30 8.36 -12.95 -11.96
N LEU A 31 8.22 -11.70 -11.54
CA LEU A 31 6.93 -11.06 -11.37
C LEU A 31 6.47 -10.58 -12.75
N ASN A 32 5.19 -10.78 -13.07
CA ASN A 32 4.62 -10.16 -14.25
C ASN A 32 4.80 -8.63 -14.14
N PRO A 33 5.16 -7.94 -15.24
CA PRO A 33 5.23 -6.49 -15.24
C PRO A 33 3.91 -5.90 -14.73
N ALA A 34 4.00 -4.97 -13.80
CA ALA A 34 2.82 -4.23 -13.35
C ALA A 34 2.28 -3.40 -14.53
N VAL A 35 1.08 -3.71 -14.98
CA VAL A 35 0.38 -2.90 -15.99
C VAL A 35 -0.33 -1.77 -15.26
N ARG A 36 0.06 -0.52 -15.56
CA ARG A 36 -0.63 0.66 -15.01
C ARG A 36 -1.92 0.89 -15.80
N GLY A 37 -3.02 1.14 -15.07
CA GLY A 37 -4.28 1.60 -15.66
C GLY A 37 -4.18 3.03 -16.22
N GLN A 38 -5.29 3.50 -16.80
CA GLN A 38 -5.39 4.85 -17.38
C GLN A 38 -5.42 5.97 -16.32
N GLY A 39 -5.69 5.63 -15.05
CA GLY A 39 -5.80 6.59 -13.96
C GLY A 39 -5.79 5.92 -12.59
N PRO A 40 -5.88 6.71 -11.50
CA PRO A 40 -6.01 6.18 -10.15
C PRO A 40 -7.35 5.45 -9.99
N VAL A 41 -7.31 4.27 -9.37
CA VAL A 41 -8.52 3.47 -9.05
C VAL A 41 -9.28 4.08 -7.86
N ILE A 42 -8.57 4.79 -6.97
CA ILE A 42 -9.16 5.52 -5.85
C ILE A 42 -8.73 6.98 -5.91
N ALA A 43 -9.71 7.86 -5.85
CA ALA A 43 -9.54 9.29 -5.66
C ALA A 43 -10.47 9.73 -4.52
N PRO A 44 -10.16 10.83 -3.81
CA PRO A 44 -11.06 11.37 -2.81
C PRO A 44 -12.41 11.76 -3.45
N ASP A 45 -13.50 11.16 -2.99
CA ASP A 45 -14.89 11.44 -3.37
C ASP A 45 -15.70 11.93 -2.15
N LYS A 46 -15.37 11.46 -0.95
CA LYS A 46 -16.12 11.76 0.27
C LYS A 46 -15.48 12.87 1.08
N SER A 47 -16.31 13.63 1.80
CA SER A 47 -15.85 14.76 2.61
C SER A 47 -14.97 14.37 3.81
N TRP A 48 -14.90 13.09 4.17
CA TRP A 48 -13.96 12.60 5.19
C TRP A 48 -12.63 12.14 4.60
N GLU A 49 -12.52 12.01 3.29
CA GLU A 49 -11.28 11.68 2.57
C GLU A 49 -10.41 12.93 2.35
N ILE A 50 -10.69 14.01 3.09
CA ILE A 50 -9.90 15.23 3.15
C ILE A 50 -8.60 14.90 3.89
N GLY A 51 -7.60 14.50 3.11
CA GLY A 51 -6.32 14.02 3.61
C GLY A 51 -5.52 13.31 2.51
N THR A 52 -4.65 12.39 2.91
CA THR A 52 -3.89 11.55 1.98
C THR A 52 -4.47 10.14 1.98
N ILE A 53 -4.76 9.59 0.79
CA ILE A 53 -5.02 8.15 0.65
C ILE A 53 -3.69 7.44 0.90
N CYS A 54 -3.65 6.65 1.96
CA CYS A 54 -2.44 6.04 2.47
C CYS A 54 -2.08 4.81 1.62
N GLY A 55 -1.12 4.98 0.70
CA GLY A 55 -0.81 3.98 -0.33
C GLY A 55 -0.07 2.73 0.14
N ASP A 56 0.67 2.81 1.25
CA ASP A 56 1.84 1.92 1.40
C ASP A 56 1.62 0.74 2.38
N SER A 57 0.66 0.84 3.29
CA SER A 57 0.49 -0.16 4.37
C SER A 57 -0.96 -0.55 4.69
N ASN A 58 -1.95 0.10 4.09
CA ASN A 58 -3.37 -0.07 4.46
C ASN A 58 -4.29 -0.37 3.27
N ALA A 59 -3.74 -0.72 2.11
CA ALA A 59 -4.53 -1.14 0.96
C ALA A 59 -4.56 -2.67 0.86
N SER A 60 -5.74 -3.27 0.84
CA SER A 60 -5.91 -4.71 0.64
C SER A 60 -7.10 -4.97 -0.26
N VAL A 61 -6.88 -5.74 -1.32
CA VAL A 61 -7.91 -6.13 -2.29
C VAL A 61 -8.14 -7.63 -2.19
N VAL A 62 -9.41 -8.04 -2.10
CA VAL A 62 -9.84 -9.43 -2.09
C VAL A 62 -10.90 -9.64 -3.17
N ASP A 63 -10.74 -10.66 -4.01
CA ASP A 63 -11.82 -11.16 -4.88
C ASP A 63 -12.74 -12.08 -4.07
N ASP A 64 -13.98 -11.65 -3.89
CA ASP A 64 -15.03 -12.41 -3.23
C ASP A 64 -16.16 -12.69 -4.22
N GLY A 65 -15.96 -13.71 -5.07
CA GLY A 65 -16.95 -14.17 -6.03
C GLY A 65 -17.21 -13.21 -7.19
N GLY A 66 -16.16 -12.55 -7.70
CA GLY A 66 -16.28 -11.56 -8.77
C GLY A 66 -16.64 -10.15 -8.27
N VAL A 67 -16.74 -9.97 -6.95
CA VAL A 67 -16.79 -8.66 -6.32
C VAL A 67 -15.45 -8.41 -5.66
N TYR A 68 -14.71 -7.45 -6.20
CA TYR A 68 -13.47 -6.96 -5.63
C TYR A 68 -13.79 -6.08 -4.43
N ARG A 69 -13.29 -6.46 -3.26
CA ARG A 69 -13.43 -5.72 -2.01
C ARG A 69 -12.09 -5.07 -1.68
N LEU A 70 -12.09 -3.74 -1.57
CA LEU A 70 -10.92 -2.96 -1.22
C LEU A 70 -11.11 -2.35 0.18
N TRP A 71 -10.14 -2.59 1.05
CA TRP A 71 -9.93 -1.77 2.23
C TRP A 71 -8.77 -0.83 1.96
N TYR A 72 -8.94 0.46 2.24
CA TYR A 72 -7.91 1.47 2.03
C TYR A 72 -7.84 2.41 3.24
N GLY A 73 -6.63 2.88 3.55
CA GLY A 73 -6.42 3.83 4.63
C GLY A 73 -6.54 5.27 4.13
N ILE A 74 -7.13 6.13 4.94
CA ILE A 74 -6.96 7.57 4.81
C ILE A 74 -6.25 8.11 6.06
N GLU A 75 -5.35 9.06 5.83
CA GLU A 75 -4.69 9.82 6.88
C GLU A 75 -5.34 11.20 6.99
N TYR A 76 -5.78 11.57 8.19
CA TYR A 76 -6.28 12.92 8.46
C TYR A 76 -5.67 13.50 9.74
N ILE A 77 -5.60 14.83 9.76
CA ILE A 77 -5.09 15.60 10.90
C ILE A 77 -6.27 16.02 11.77
N ASP A 78 -6.26 15.60 13.03
CA ASP A 78 -7.22 16.08 14.03
C ASP A 78 -6.72 17.40 14.63
N ALA A 79 -7.51 18.46 14.49
CA ALA A 79 -7.18 19.81 14.95
C ALA A 79 -6.92 19.89 16.47
N GLU A 80 -7.54 19.02 17.27
CA GLU A 80 -7.32 18.97 18.71
C GLU A 80 -5.98 18.31 19.07
N ARG A 81 -5.45 17.43 18.20
CA ARG A 81 -4.18 16.72 18.43
C ARG A 81 -2.98 17.47 17.89
N ALA A 82 -3.14 18.28 16.83
CA ALA A 82 -2.13 19.23 16.37
C ALA A 82 -1.65 20.16 17.50
N LYS A 83 -2.52 20.48 18.47
CA LYS A 83 -2.18 21.28 19.66
C LYS A 83 -1.35 20.50 20.72
N ALA A 84 -1.40 19.17 20.73
CA ALA A 84 -0.67 18.34 21.71
C ALA A 84 0.80 18.08 21.30
N VAL A 85 1.13 18.33 20.04
CA VAL A 85 2.41 18.08 19.37
C VAL A 85 3.52 19.04 19.77
N GLU A 86 3.14 20.24 20.23
CA GLU A 86 4.08 21.20 20.82
C GLU A 86 4.81 20.68 22.07
N LYS A 87 4.53 19.45 22.53
CA LYS A 87 5.08 18.85 23.76
C LYS A 87 6.21 17.83 23.56
N VAL A 88 6.89 17.79 22.41
CA VAL A 88 8.16 17.03 22.33
C VAL A 88 9.18 17.71 23.24
N ASP A 89 9.75 16.97 24.20
CA ASP A 89 10.76 17.50 25.13
C ASP A 89 11.90 18.18 24.33
N PRO A 90 12.19 19.47 24.56
CA PRO A 90 13.23 20.20 23.86
C PRO A 90 14.62 19.54 23.91
N LYS A 91 14.93 18.79 24.98
CA LYS A 91 16.18 18.04 25.11
C LYS A 91 16.21 16.84 24.18
N LEU A 92 15.09 16.12 24.06
CA LEU A 92 14.94 15.01 23.14
C LEU A 92 14.98 15.49 21.68
N ALA A 93 14.30 16.59 21.37
CA ALA A 93 14.29 17.16 20.02
C ALA A 93 15.67 17.59 19.52
N LYS A 94 16.56 18.05 20.40
CA LYS A 94 17.96 18.39 20.05
C LYS A 94 18.86 17.19 19.84
N ALA A 95 18.50 16.03 20.37
CA ALA A 95 19.32 14.82 20.33
C ALA A 95 19.00 13.91 19.14
N LEU A 96 17.91 14.16 18.43
CA LEU A 96 17.42 13.32 17.33
C LEU A 96 17.77 13.93 15.97
N ASP A 97 17.98 13.07 14.97
CA ASP A 97 18.12 13.51 13.58
C ASP A 97 16.77 14.00 13.01
N ALA A 98 16.86 14.77 11.93
CA ALA A 98 15.70 15.40 11.32
C ALA A 98 14.62 14.40 10.86
N LYS A 99 15.02 13.20 10.43
CA LYS A 99 14.08 12.16 9.99
C LYS A 99 13.39 11.51 11.19
N THR A 100 14.13 11.12 12.22
CA THR A 100 13.53 10.52 13.43
C THR A 100 12.60 11.51 14.14
N LEU A 101 12.97 12.79 14.17
CA LEU A 101 12.11 13.84 14.72
C LEU A 101 10.84 14.04 13.88
N ALA A 102 10.95 13.95 12.55
CA ALA A 102 9.80 14.01 11.65
C ALA A 102 8.91 12.78 11.76
N ASP A 103 9.46 11.58 11.99
CA ASP A 103 8.69 10.34 12.17
C ASP A 103 7.97 10.32 13.53
N LEU A 104 8.59 10.84 14.60
CA LEU A 104 7.95 11.02 15.90
C LEU A 104 6.81 12.06 15.87
N ARG A 105 6.99 13.14 15.09
CA ARG A 105 5.92 14.07 14.73
C ARG A 105 4.95 13.44 13.71
N GLY A 106 5.38 12.43 12.96
CA GLY A 106 4.55 11.70 12.00
C GLY A 106 3.50 10.80 12.66
N ALA A 107 3.66 10.44 13.93
CA ALA A 107 2.70 9.67 14.74
C ALA A 107 1.35 10.39 15.00
N GLU A 108 1.16 11.57 14.42
CA GLU A 108 0.02 12.46 14.55
C GLU A 108 -1.15 12.14 13.60
N ARG A 109 -0.89 11.30 12.59
CA ARG A 109 -1.87 10.95 11.57
C ARG A 109 -2.86 9.95 12.15
N LYS A 110 -4.14 10.32 12.19
CA LYS A 110 -5.19 9.33 12.43
C LYS A 110 -5.41 8.57 11.14
N LEU A 111 -5.41 7.25 11.27
CA LEU A 111 -5.78 6.34 10.21
C LEU A 111 -7.25 5.99 10.36
N ALA A 112 -8.04 6.27 9.33
CA ALA A 112 -9.34 5.62 9.17
C ALA A 112 -9.23 4.56 8.09
N LEU A 113 -9.80 3.38 8.38
CA LEU A 113 -9.94 2.31 7.41
C LEU A 113 -11.26 2.49 6.68
N CYS A 114 -11.17 2.70 5.38
CA CYS A 114 -12.29 2.86 4.46
C CYS A 114 -12.52 1.57 3.66
N TYR A 115 -13.67 1.50 2.99
CA TYR A 115 -14.12 0.31 2.28
C TYR A 115 -14.76 0.68 0.95
N ALA A 116 -14.40 -0.05 -0.11
CA ALA A 116 -14.95 0.09 -1.45
C ALA A 116 -15.18 -1.30 -2.08
N THR A 117 -16.10 -1.35 -3.05
CA THR A 117 -16.39 -2.56 -3.83
C THR A 117 -16.40 -2.24 -5.31
N SER A 118 -15.92 -3.17 -6.13
CA SER A 118 -15.91 -3.08 -7.58
C SER A 118 -16.30 -4.43 -8.19
N THR A 119 -16.97 -4.42 -9.35
CA THR A 119 -17.28 -5.64 -10.12
C THR A 119 -16.29 -5.91 -11.24
N ASP A 120 -15.39 -4.97 -11.54
CA ASP A 120 -14.39 -5.07 -12.61
C ASP A 120 -12.95 -4.78 -12.14
N GLY A 121 -12.78 -4.41 -10.87
CA GLY A 121 -11.50 -4.08 -10.25
C GLY A 121 -11.00 -2.67 -10.60
N ILE A 122 -11.81 -1.88 -11.32
CA ILE A 122 -11.46 -0.56 -11.84
C ILE A 122 -12.43 0.52 -11.34
N HIS A 123 -13.74 0.23 -11.32
CA HIS A 123 -14.80 1.18 -10.96
C HIS A 123 -15.55 0.75 -9.70
#